data_AF-I2JA22-F1
#
_entry.id   AF-I2JA22-F1
#
_cell.length_a   1.000
_cell.length_b   1.000
_cell.length_c   1.000
_cell.angle_alpha   90.00
_cell.angle_beta   90.00
_cell.angle_gamma   90.00
#
_symmetry.space_group_name_H-M   'P 1'
#
loop_
_entity.id
_entity.type
_entity.pdbx_description
1 polymer ?
#
loop_
_entity_poly.entity_id
_entity_poly.type
_entity_poly.pdbx_seq_one_letter_code
_entity_poly.pdbx_strand_id
1 'polypeptide(L)'
;MIIRKRTNLQIAQDKVEEVIKQTNQVIEVLGEKTSDLYDILTNIQELFDKIRNVPSDKKLVYEEVKQVRLNWKQQADKIEKDYQGAIVKNAGAGVAGAGLGAAVIAMGPTVAMGYATTFGVASTGTAISSLSGAAATNAALAWLGGGTLAAGGGGMAAGEAFLALSGPAGWAIAGISLLVSGLLLWKSKSDIKRLEGIFLAISSRDLKSYNLAIVELNERISRIKIEKEKLNEAFEKIQTFGLDYNMMTEAQQYELGSYVNLMLSSTQLLINPIKGLLPKFVEDDYILWKGSEGRTNIYNEYKDVIIFLSNLLYMIELDDQDKTLLWRSFKKNKKILKSMRISKKEFDINIMDTILEVLQYKYIVIDRDAV
;
A
#
# COMPACT_ATOMS: atom_id res chain seq x y z
N MET A 1 -3.76 -19.31 -39.30
CA MET A 1 -3.67 -18.97 -37.86
C MET A 1 -4.78 -17.97 -37.56
N ILE A 2 -5.85 -18.37 -36.86
CA ILE A 2 -6.97 -17.46 -36.56
C ILE A 2 -6.54 -16.60 -35.36
N ILE A 3 -6.23 -15.33 -35.61
CA ILE A 3 -6.01 -14.36 -34.53
C ILE A 3 -7.37 -14.12 -33.87
N ARG A 4 -7.62 -14.73 -32.70
CA ARG A 4 -8.81 -14.40 -31.90
C ARG A 4 -8.72 -12.94 -31.47
N LYS A 5 -9.73 -12.14 -31.85
CA LYS A 5 -9.88 -10.75 -31.38
C LYS A 5 -9.96 -10.75 -29.85
N ARG A 6 -9.11 -9.95 -29.18
CA ARG A 6 -9.12 -9.83 -27.71
C ARG A 6 -10.48 -9.31 -27.23
N THR A 7 -10.96 -9.82 -26.09
CA THR A 7 -12.19 -9.32 -25.46
C THR A 7 -11.95 -7.97 -24.80
N ASN A 8 -13.00 -7.18 -24.57
CA ASN A 8 -12.87 -5.89 -23.86
C ASN A 8 -12.25 -6.06 -22.46
N LEU A 9 -12.56 -7.17 -21.81
CA LEU A 9 -12.04 -7.52 -20.48
C LEU A 9 -10.53 -7.81 -20.54
N GLN A 10 -10.06 -8.54 -21.56
CA GLN A 10 -8.62 -8.75 -21.77
C GLN A 10 -7.90 -7.42 -22.01
N ILE A 11 -8.49 -6.52 -22.81
CA ILE A 11 -7.91 -5.19 -23.05
C ILE A 11 -7.84 -4.37 -21.75
N ALA A 12 -8.87 -4.43 -20.90
CA ALA A 12 -8.86 -3.74 -19.61
C ALA A 12 -7.81 -4.33 -18.65
N GLN A 13 -7.66 -5.66 -18.62
CA GLN A 13 -6.60 -6.33 -17.86
C GLN A 13 -5.21 -5.91 -18.32
N ASP A 14 -4.97 -5.91 -19.64
CA ASP A 14 -3.68 -5.49 -20.21
C ASP A 14 -3.33 -4.06 -19.79
N LYS A 15 -4.31 -3.15 -19.80
CA LYS A 15 -4.10 -1.75 -19.35
C LYS A 15 -3.80 -1.64 -17.85
N VAL A 16 -4.50 -2.41 -17.02
CA VAL A 16 -4.24 -2.45 -15.57
C VAL A 16 -2.84 -3.02 -15.29
N GLU A 17 -2.43 -4.05 -16.03
CA GLU A 17 -1.08 -4.61 -15.93
C GLU A 17 0.00 -3.61 -16.36
N GLU A 18 -0.24 -2.88 -17.44
CA GLU A 18 0.66 -1.84 -17.92
C GLU A 18 0.82 -0.69 -16.90
N VAL A 19 -0.28 -0.17 -16.33
CA VAL A 19 -0.18 0.92 -15.35
C VAL A 19 0.48 0.46 -14.05
N ILE A 20 0.29 -0.79 -13.64
CA ILE A 20 0.98 -1.38 -12.48
C ILE A 20 2.48 -1.47 -12.74
N LYS A 21 2.89 -1.90 -13.95
CA LYS A 21 4.30 -1.93 -14.36
C LYS A 21 4.90 -0.52 -14.31
N GLN A 22 4.20 0.48 -14.84
CA GLN A 22 4.64 1.88 -14.77
C GLN A 22 4.75 2.36 -13.32
N THR A 23 3.77 2.03 -12.47
CA THR A 23 3.78 2.37 -11.04
C THR A 23 5.01 1.78 -10.34
N ASN A 24 5.34 0.52 -10.60
CA ASN A 24 6.54 -0.14 -10.06
C ASN A 24 7.83 0.55 -10.50
N GLN A 25 7.93 0.96 -11.77
CA GLN A 25 9.10 1.69 -12.28
C GLN A 25 9.27 3.04 -11.57
N VAL A 26 8.18 3.76 -11.32
CA VAL A 26 8.24 5.03 -10.57
C VAL A 26 8.60 4.80 -9.11
N ILE A 27 8.14 3.70 -8.49
CA ILE A 27 8.53 3.32 -7.12
C ILE A 27 10.01 2.97 -7.01
N GLU A 28 10.59 2.31 -8.02
CA GLU A 28 12.03 2.05 -8.09
C GLU A 28 12.82 3.36 -8.09
N VAL A 29 12.43 4.32 -8.94
CA VAL A 29 13.02 5.67 -8.96
C VAL A 29 12.82 6.39 -7.62
N LEU A 30 11.63 6.28 -7.00
CA LEU A 30 11.40 6.83 -5.66
C LEU A 30 12.38 6.21 -4.65
N GLY A 31 12.60 4.89 -4.70
CA GLY A 31 13.55 4.16 -3.85
C GLY A 31 14.95 4.77 -3.92
N GLU A 32 15.48 4.96 -5.12
CA GLU A 32 16.78 5.63 -5.34
C GLU A 32 16.81 7.03 -4.71
N LYS A 33 15.77 7.84 -4.94
CA LYS A 33 15.70 9.21 -4.43
C LYS A 33 15.54 9.27 -2.91
N THR A 34 14.82 8.33 -2.33
CA THR A 34 14.72 8.22 -0.86
C THR A 34 16.02 7.75 -0.23
N SER A 35 16.82 6.90 -0.91
CA SER A 35 18.17 6.56 -0.47
C SER A 35 19.09 7.78 -0.50
N ASP A 36 19.08 8.53 -1.60
CA ASP A 36 19.77 9.82 -1.75
C ASP A 36 19.43 10.79 -0.60
N LEU A 37 18.16 10.84 -0.20
CA LEU A 37 17.67 11.69 0.89
C LEU A 37 18.13 11.20 2.26
N TYR A 38 18.10 9.88 2.49
CA TYR A 38 18.60 9.24 3.70
C TYR A 38 20.08 9.58 3.94
N ASP A 39 20.90 9.55 2.90
CA ASP A 39 22.35 9.81 3.00
C ASP A 39 22.62 11.25 3.45
N ILE A 40 21.99 12.25 2.81
CA ILE A 40 22.19 13.65 3.22
C ILE A 40 21.63 13.94 4.62
N LEU A 41 20.48 13.36 4.99
CA LEU A 41 19.95 13.47 6.35
C LEU A 41 20.91 12.86 7.37
N THR A 42 21.61 11.78 7.02
CA THR A 42 22.64 11.16 7.85
C THR A 42 23.85 12.07 8.03
N ASN A 43 24.33 12.69 6.95
CA ASN A 43 25.47 13.60 7.01
C ASN A 43 25.19 14.83 7.90
N ILE A 44 24.00 15.43 7.76
CA ILE A 44 23.60 16.56 8.62
C ILE A 44 23.47 16.11 10.07
N GLN A 45 22.89 14.93 10.31
CA GLN A 45 22.77 14.37 11.65
C GLN A 45 24.13 14.24 12.35
N GLU A 46 25.14 13.77 11.62
CA GLU A 46 26.51 13.64 12.15
C GLU A 46 27.17 14.99 12.48
N LEU A 47 26.80 16.07 11.78
CA LEU A 47 27.22 17.42 12.16
C LEU A 47 26.53 17.87 13.45
N PHE A 48 25.22 17.66 13.55
CA PHE A 48 24.44 17.99 14.74
C PHE A 48 24.92 17.22 15.99
N ASP A 49 25.24 15.93 15.86
CA ASP A 49 25.78 15.09 16.94
C ASP A 49 27.08 15.67 17.55
N LYS A 50 27.83 16.48 16.79
CA LYS A 50 29.08 17.12 17.25
C LYS A 50 28.84 18.45 17.98
N ILE A 51 27.65 19.06 17.84
CA ILE A 51 27.34 20.35 18.47
C ILE A 51 27.00 20.11 19.95
N ARG A 52 27.76 20.74 20.84
CA ARG A 52 27.52 20.69 22.29
C ARG A 52 26.53 21.76 22.71
N ASN A 53 25.90 21.56 23.87
CA ASN A 53 24.99 22.52 24.50
C ASN A 53 23.73 22.87 23.68
N VAL A 54 23.31 22.00 22.76
CA VAL A 54 22.04 22.15 22.03
C VAL A 54 20.87 22.09 23.03
N PRO A 55 19.89 23.02 22.95
CA PRO A 55 18.68 23.01 23.77
C PRO A 55 17.94 21.67 23.72
N SER A 56 17.36 21.26 24.85
CA SER A 56 16.77 19.92 25.02
C SER A 56 15.57 19.66 24.09
N ASP A 57 14.77 20.68 23.80
CA ASP A 57 13.65 20.63 22.86
C ASP A 57 14.12 20.30 21.43
N LYS A 58 15.17 20.99 20.94
CA LYS A 58 15.75 20.73 19.62
C LYS A 58 16.40 19.35 19.54
N LYS A 59 17.08 18.95 20.62
CA LYS A 59 17.69 17.63 20.73
C LYS A 59 16.66 16.50 20.66
N LEU A 60 15.51 16.67 21.31
CA LEU A 60 14.43 15.68 21.28
C LEU A 60 13.93 15.44 19.84
N VAL A 61 13.58 16.51 19.12
CA VAL A 61 13.09 16.42 17.74
C VAL A 61 14.10 15.73 16.82
N TYR A 62 15.37 16.07 16.97
CA TYR A 62 16.45 15.48 16.20
C TYR A 62 16.66 13.98 16.47
N GLU A 63 16.51 13.53 17.73
CA GLU A 63 16.58 12.11 18.07
C GLU A 63 15.38 11.34 17.53
N GLU A 64 14.18 11.93 17.54
CA GLU A 64 13.00 11.33 16.89
C GLU A 64 13.21 11.15 15.39
N VAL A 65 13.73 12.18 14.71
CA VAL A 65 14.10 12.13 13.30
C VAL A 65 15.15 11.04 13.04
N LYS A 66 16.16 10.91 13.91
CA LYS A 66 17.17 9.83 13.85
C LYS A 66 16.52 8.46 13.84
N GLN A 67 15.62 8.22 14.80
CA GLN A 67 14.98 6.92 14.98
C GLN A 67 14.12 6.55 13.77
N VAL A 68 13.28 7.48 13.30
CA VAL A 68 12.44 7.25 12.10
C VAL A 68 13.31 6.93 10.88
N ARG A 69 14.38 7.70 10.67
CA ARG A 69 15.30 7.50 9.54
C ARG A 69 15.99 6.12 9.60
N LEU A 70 16.49 5.71 10.76
CA LEU A 70 17.16 4.43 10.94
C LEU A 70 16.20 3.25 10.75
N ASN A 71 14.99 3.36 11.31
CA ASN A 71 13.92 2.39 11.12
C ASN A 71 13.56 2.21 9.65
N TRP A 72 13.37 3.34 8.94
CA TRP A 72 13.13 3.33 7.49
C TRP A 72 14.25 2.62 6.72
N LYS A 73 15.52 2.93 7.03
CA LYS A 73 16.66 2.32 6.34
C LYS A 73 16.72 0.81 6.54
N GLN A 74 16.48 0.35 7.77
CA GLN A 74 16.43 -1.09 8.06
C GLN A 74 15.35 -1.79 7.23
N GLN A 75 14.20 -1.14 7.00
CA GLN A 75 13.16 -1.69 6.15
C GLN A 75 13.55 -1.69 4.67
N ALA A 76 14.08 -0.57 4.16
CA ALA A 76 14.53 -0.48 2.78
C ALA A 76 15.57 -1.57 2.47
N ASP A 77 16.55 -1.77 3.35
CA ASP A 77 17.58 -2.81 3.20
C ASP A 77 16.99 -4.23 3.26
N LYS A 78 15.99 -4.45 4.12
CA LYS A 78 15.28 -5.73 4.18
C LYS A 78 14.50 -6.00 2.89
N ILE A 79 13.79 -5.01 2.36
CA ILE A 79 13.03 -5.13 1.10
C ILE A 79 13.98 -5.48 -0.04
N GLU A 80 15.09 -4.76 -0.16
CA GLU A 80 16.10 -5.02 -1.19
C GLU A 80 16.68 -6.44 -1.06
N LYS A 81 17.07 -6.83 0.16
CA LYS A 81 17.58 -8.18 0.43
C LYS A 81 16.57 -9.29 0.12
N ASP A 82 15.31 -9.11 0.53
CA ASP A 82 14.25 -10.08 0.28
C ASP A 82 13.93 -10.16 -1.23
N TYR A 83 14.01 -9.03 -1.94
CA TYR A 83 13.84 -8.98 -3.39
C TYR A 83 14.96 -9.73 -4.11
N GLN A 84 16.23 -9.40 -3.83
CA GLN A 84 17.37 -10.11 -4.41
C GLN A 84 17.35 -11.60 -4.08
N GLY A 85 16.99 -11.96 -2.84
CA GLY A 85 16.82 -13.35 -2.42
C GLY A 85 15.74 -14.08 -3.22
N ALA A 86 14.63 -13.42 -3.55
CA ALA A 86 13.58 -13.98 -4.40
C ALA A 86 14.05 -14.18 -5.84
N ILE A 87 14.83 -13.25 -6.40
CA ILE A 87 15.44 -13.38 -7.74
C ILE A 87 16.33 -14.64 -7.80
N VAL A 88 17.24 -14.77 -6.85
CA VAL A 88 18.20 -15.90 -6.79
C VAL A 88 17.47 -17.23 -6.68
N LYS A 89 16.46 -17.34 -5.80
CA LYS A 89 15.65 -18.55 -5.65
C LYS A 89 14.93 -18.94 -6.93
N ASN A 90 14.38 -17.96 -7.66
CA ASN A 90 13.66 -18.22 -8.91
C ASN A 90 14.60 -18.61 -10.05
N ALA A 91 15.81 -18.03 -10.10
CA ALA A 91 16.84 -18.42 -11.07
C ALA A 91 17.33 -19.87 -10.86
N GLY A 92 17.51 -20.31 -9.61
CA GLY A 92 17.92 -21.67 -9.26
C GLY A 92 16.88 -22.76 -9.53
N ALA A 93 15.61 -22.38 -9.69
CA ALA A 93 14.50 -23.29 -10.01
C ALA A 93 14.35 -23.59 -11.52
N GLY A 94 15.28 -23.13 -12.37
CA GLY A 94 15.21 -23.33 -13.81
C GLY A 94 14.11 -22.51 -14.51
N VAL A 95 13.52 -21.53 -13.83
CA VAL A 95 12.61 -20.54 -14.43
C VAL A 95 13.46 -19.53 -15.19
N ALA A 96 13.96 -19.94 -16.35
CA ALA A 96 14.65 -19.09 -17.29
C ALA A 96 13.68 -18.03 -17.84
N GLY A 97 13.84 -16.78 -17.41
CA GLY A 97 13.03 -15.67 -17.91
C GLY A 97 13.52 -14.26 -17.60
N ALA A 98 14.50 -14.11 -16.70
CA ALA A 98 15.05 -12.81 -16.33
C ALA A 98 16.56 -12.82 -16.55
N GLY A 99 16.99 -12.51 -17.77
CA GLY A 99 18.37 -12.09 -18.01
C GLY A 99 18.68 -10.85 -17.15
N LEU A 100 19.96 -10.72 -16.78
CA LEU A 100 20.52 -9.58 -16.06
C LEU A 100 20.20 -8.28 -16.84
N GLY A 101 19.21 -7.53 -16.35
CA GLY A 101 18.78 -6.26 -16.92
C GLY A 101 17.26 -6.18 -17.11
N ALA A 102 16.57 -5.45 -16.24
CA ALA A 102 15.15 -5.06 -16.34
C ALA A 102 14.10 -6.19 -16.24
N ALA A 103 14.27 -7.13 -15.30
CA ALA A 103 13.16 -7.98 -14.89
C ALA A 103 12.26 -7.22 -13.91
N VAL A 104 11.25 -6.51 -14.44
CA VAL A 104 10.07 -6.18 -13.62
C VAL A 104 9.38 -7.51 -13.32
N ILE A 105 9.81 -8.16 -12.25
CA ILE A 105 9.30 -9.47 -11.86
C ILE A 105 7.85 -9.28 -11.46
N ALA A 106 7.02 -10.11 -12.07
CA ALA A 106 5.65 -10.36 -11.72
C ALA A 106 5.48 -10.30 -10.17
N MET A 107 4.62 -9.40 -9.69
CA MET A 107 4.47 -9.03 -8.27
C MET A 107 4.16 -10.25 -7.37
N GLY A 108 5.20 -10.90 -6.85
CA GLY A 108 5.07 -11.99 -5.88
C GLY A 108 4.93 -11.48 -4.44
N PRO A 109 4.93 -12.41 -3.46
CA PRO A 109 4.80 -12.10 -2.03
C PRO A 109 5.76 -11.02 -1.53
N THR A 110 7.01 -11.03 -2.00
CA THR A 110 8.02 -10.04 -1.61
C THR A 110 7.63 -8.62 -2.03
N VAL A 111 7.08 -8.45 -3.24
CA VAL A 111 6.64 -7.14 -3.73
C VAL A 111 5.46 -6.65 -2.90
N ALA A 112 4.47 -7.51 -2.64
CA ALA A 112 3.33 -7.16 -1.80
C ALA A 112 3.74 -6.73 -0.38
N MET A 113 4.69 -7.45 0.23
CA MET A 113 5.27 -7.05 1.51
C MET A 113 6.03 -5.73 1.43
N GLY A 114 6.82 -5.50 0.39
CA GLY A 114 7.52 -4.23 0.18
C GLY A 114 6.54 -3.05 0.06
N TYR A 115 5.45 -3.22 -0.69
CA TYR A 115 4.40 -2.22 -0.78
C TYR A 115 3.74 -1.92 0.56
N ALA A 116 3.29 -2.96 1.27
CA ALA A 116 2.62 -2.81 2.57
C ALA A 116 3.55 -2.17 3.62
N THR A 117 4.83 -2.51 3.57
CA THR A 117 5.85 -2.00 4.49
C THR A 117 6.20 -0.54 4.20
N THR A 118 6.36 -0.17 2.92
CA THR A 118 6.74 1.20 2.51
C THR A 118 5.58 2.19 2.56
N PHE A 119 4.38 1.78 2.15
CA PHE A 119 3.25 2.70 1.97
C PHE A 119 2.07 2.40 2.90
N GLY A 120 2.08 1.26 3.59
CA GLY A 120 0.99 0.90 4.49
C GLY A 120 1.00 1.71 5.79
N VAL A 121 -0.15 1.71 6.43
CA VAL A 121 -0.39 2.41 7.71
C VAL A 121 -0.97 1.38 8.67
N ALA A 122 -0.36 1.25 9.85
CA ALA A 122 -0.87 0.38 10.90
C ALA A 122 -2.21 0.90 11.45
N SER A 123 -2.97 0.05 12.15
CA SER A 123 -4.28 0.44 12.72
C SER A 123 -4.22 1.57 13.77
N THR A 124 -3.02 1.98 14.18
CA THR A 124 -2.80 3.14 15.06
C THR A 124 -2.60 4.44 14.29
N GLY A 125 -2.69 4.43 12.95
CA GLY A 125 -2.33 5.55 12.10
C GLY A 125 -0.81 5.70 11.87
N THR A 126 0.00 4.82 12.44
CA THR A 126 1.46 4.86 12.29
C THR A 126 1.87 4.36 10.91
N ALA A 127 2.66 5.15 10.17
CA ALA A 127 3.26 4.70 8.92
C ALA A 127 4.14 3.46 9.16
N ILE A 128 3.87 2.36 8.46
CA ILE A 128 4.58 1.09 8.70
C ILE A 128 6.07 1.26 8.41
N SER A 129 6.42 2.09 7.44
CA SER A 129 7.77 2.52 7.05
C SER A 129 8.60 3.16 8.17
N SER A 130 7.96 3.61 9.25
CA SER A 130 8.62 4.17 10.44
C SER A 130 8.91 3.13 11.54
N LEU A 131 8.40 1.91 11.39
CA LEU A 131 8.61 0.79 12.33
C LEU A 131 9.90 0.02 12.02
N SER A 132 10.18 -1.09 12.70
CA SER A 132 11.28 -1.97 12.29
C SER A 132 11.08 -3.40 12.75
N GLY A 133 11.87 -4.32 12.19
CA GLY A 133 11.91 -5.72 12.58
C GLY A 133 10.55 -6.42 12.56
N ALA A 134 10.23 -7.09 13.67
CA ALA A 134 8.98 -7.84 13.82
C ALA A 134 7.75 -6.94 13.81
N ALA A 135 7.83 -5.72 14.37
CA ALA A 135 6.71 -4.79 14.38
C ALA A 135 6.31 -4.38 12.96
N ALA A 136 7.28 -4.00 12.12
CA ALA A 136 7.03 -3.66 10.72
C ALA A 136 6.47 -4.85 9.94
N THR A 137 7.06 -6.04 10.10
CA THR A 137 6.61 -7.27 9.40
C THR A 137 5.18 -7.64 9.79
N ASN A 138 4.86 -7.61 11.08
CA ASN A 138 3.55 -7.95 11.61
C ASN A 138 2.49 -6.92 11.20
N ALA A 139 2.84 -5.63 11.22
CA ALA A 139 1.97 -4.56 10.76
C ALA A 139 1.71 -4.67 9.25
N ALA A 140 2.73 -4.97 8.44
CA ALA A 140 2.58 -5.16 7.00
C ALA A 140 1.71 -6.38 6.68
N LEU A 141 1.91 -7.51 7.36
CA LEU A 141 1.06 -8.69 7.21
C LEU A 141 -0.38 -8.40 7.66
N ALA A 142 -0.57 -7.71 8.79
CA ALA A 142 -1.90 -7.30 9.23
C ALA A 142 -2.57 -6.36 8.21
N TRP A 143 -1.82 -5.41 7.65
CA TRP A 143 -2.30 -4.51 6.61
C TRP A 143 -2.73 -5.28 5.35
N LEU A 144 -1.93 -6.25 4.89
CA LEU A 144 -2.28 -7.15 3.80
C LEU A 144 -3.47 -8.05 4.14
N GLY A 145 -3.60 -8.42 5.41
CA GLY A 145 -4.70 -9.19 5.98
C GLY A 145 -5.95 -8.36 6.30
N GLY A 146 -5.99 -7.08 5.94
CA GLY A 146 -7.13 -6.19 6.16
C GLY A 146 -7.26 -5.60 7.58
N GLY A 147 -6.31 -5.84 8.49
CA GLY A 147 -6.31 -5.29 9.85
C GLY A 147 -5.67 -6.22 10.89
N THR A 148 -5.49 -5.75 12.13
CA THR A 148 -4.98 -6.57 13.25
C THR A 148 -6.09 -7.44 13.85
N LEU A 149 -5.75 -8.59 14.46
CA LEU A 149 -6.72 -9.46 15.14
C LEU A 149 -7.40 -8.79 16.33
N ALA A 150 -6.71 -7.89 17.03
CA ALA A 150 -7.28 -7.13 18.15
C ALA A 150 -8.30 -6.08 17.68
N ALA A 151 -8.04 -5.46 16.52
CA ALA A 151 -9.04 -4.70 15.80
C ALA A 151 -10.06 -5.62 15.08
N GLY A 152 -9.97 -6.94 15.29
CA GLY A 152 -10.83 -8.01 14.79
C GLY A 152 -10.56 -8.50 13.36
N GLY A 153 -9.60 -7.90 12.64
CA GLY A 153 -9.25 -8.29 11.28
C GLY A 153 -8.51 -9.63 11.23
N GLY A 154 -8.18 -10.10 10.04
CA GLY A 154 -7.57 -11.41 9.83
C GLY A 154 -6.14 -11.52 10.32
N GLY A 155 -5.57 -10.38 10.70
CA GLY A 155 -4.25 -10.26 11.27
C GLY A 155 -3.18 -10.79 10.33
N MET A 156 -2.06 -11.16 10.93
CA MET A 156 -0.95 -11.75 10.19
C MET A 156 -1.35 -13.05 9.49
N ALA A 157 -2.29 -13.81 10.06
CA ALA A 157 -2.72 -15.07 9.49
C ALA A 157 -3.40 -14.88 8.13
N ALA A 158 -4.29 -13.90 7.99
CA ALA A 158 -4.92 -13.59 6.71
C ALA A 158 -3.94 -12.95 5.73
N GLY A 159 -3.03 -12.09 6.20
CA GLY A 159 -1.93 -11.54 5.38
C GLY A 159 -1.07 -12.63 4.75
N GLU A 160 -0.67 -13.64 5.54
CA GLU A 160 0.09 -14.79 5.04
C GLU A 160 -0.72 -15.62 4.04
N ALA A 161 -2.04 -15.77 4.24
CA ALA A 161 -2.91 -16.40 3.24
C ALA A 161 -2.92 -15.62 1.93
N PHE A 162 -3.06 -14.30 2.04
CA PHE A 162 -3.12 -13.40 0.91
C PHE A 162 -1.82 -13.49 0.11
N LEU A 163 -0.67 -13.45 0.78
CA LEU A 163 0.64 -13.63 0.17
C LEU A 163 0.77 -15.00 -0.51
N ALA A 164 0.37 -16.08 0.16
CA ALA A 164 0.41 -17.43 -0.42
C ALA A 164 -0.45 -17.59 -1.69
N LEU A 165 -1.39 -16.66 -1.92
CA LEU A 165 -2.32 -16.65 -3.05
C LEU A 165 -2.01 -15.56 -4.08
N SER A 166 -1.20 -14.57 -3.70
CA SER A 166 -0.53 -13.67 -4.64
C SER A 166 0.45 -14.49 -5.48
N GLY A 167 -0.07 -15.03 -6.59
CA GLY A 167 0.75 -15.67 -7.61
C GLY A 167 1.68 -14.63 -8.28
N PRO A 168 2.49 -15.05 -9.27
CA PRO A 168 3.38 -14.15 -9.98
C PRO A 168 2.67 -12.90 -10.50
N ALA A 169 1.40 -12.97 -10.89
CA ALA A 169 0.68 -11.84 -11.46
C ALA A 169 0.33 -10.68 -10.49
N GLY A 170 0.50 -10.79 -9.18
CA GLY A 170 0.23 -9.66 -8.26
C GLY A 170 -1.20 -9.51 -7.74
N TRP A 171 -1.33 -8.71 -6.69
CA TRP A 171 -2.53 -8.51 -5.88
C TRP A 171 -3.72 -7.85 -6.61
N ALA A 172 -3.50 -6.79 -7.38
CA ALA A 172 -4.57 -6.11 -8.12
C ALA A 172 -5.04 -6.91 -9.35
N ILE A 173 -4.10 -7.53 -10.07
CA ILE A 173 -4.40 -8.35 -11.27
C ILE A 173 -5.01 -9.70 -10.85
N ALA A 174 -4.63 -10.26 -9.69
CA ALA A 174 -5.23 -11.47 -9.16
C ALA A 174 -6.73 -11.29 -8.91
N GLY A 175 -7.16 -10.15 -8.36
CA GLY A 175 -8.58 -9.82 -8.18
C GLY A 175 -9.35 -9.94 -9.50
N ILE A 176 -9.00 -9.13 -10.49
CA ILE A 176 -9.70 -9.10 -11.79
C ILE A 176 -9.58 -10.45 -12.52
N SER A 177 -8.41 -11.09 -12.53
CA SER A 177 -8.21 -12.36 -13.24
C SER A 177 -8.96 -13.53 -12.60
N LEU A 178 -9.04 -13.56 -11.26
CA LEU A 178 -9.88 -14.52 -10.54
C LEU A 178 -11.36 -14.29 -10.85
N LEU A 179 -11.79 -13.03 -10.94
CA LEU A 179 -13.15 -12.66 -11.34
C LEU A 179 -13.49 -13.12 -12.77
N VAL A 180 -12.59 -12.91 -13.73
CA VAL A 180 -12.75 -13.37 -15.13
C VAL A 180 -12.84 -14.89 -15.22
N SER A 181 -12.07 -15.63 -14.42
CA SER A 181 -12.14 -17.09 -14.43
C SER A 181 -13.52 -17.61 -13.96
N GLY A 182 -14.25 -16.83 -13.16
CA GLY A 182 -15.62 -17.12 -12.74
C GLY A 182 -16.66 -16.91 -13.84
N LEU A 183 -16.43 -15.98 -14.78
CA LEU A 183 -17.30 -15.72 -15.94
C LEU A 183 -17.47 -16.96 -16.83
N LEU A 184 -16.42 -17.79 -16.97
CA LEU A 184 -16.46 -19.03 -17.76
C LEU A 184 -17.43 -20.08 -17.21
N LEU A 185 -17.90 -19.94 -15.97
CA LEU A 185 -18.85 -20.85 -15.32
C LEU A 185 -20.31 -20.53 -15.63
N TRP A 186 -20.59 -19.46 -16.39
CA TRP A 186 -21.93 -18.99 -16.71
C TRP A 186 -22.35 -19.34 -18.13
N LYS A 187 -23.64 -19.66 -18.30
CA LYS A 187 -24.23 -20.03 -19.61
C LYS A 187 -25.07 -18.92 -20.23
N SER A 188 -25.59 -17.99 -19.41
CA SER A 188 -26.44 -16.89 -19.87
C SER A 188 -25.60 -15.76 -20.46
N LYS A 189 -25.87 -15.38 -21.72
CA LYS A 189 -25.17 -14.28 -22.39
C LYS A 189 -25.43 -12.91 -21.74
N SER A 190 -26.62 -12.70 -21.17
CA SER A 190 -26.95 -11.45 -20.46
C SER A 190 -26.17 -11.34 -19.16
N ASP A 191 -26.10 -12.43 -18.38
CA ASP A 191 -25.41 -12.47 -17.10
C ASP A 191 -23.91 -12.27 -17.29
N ILE A 192 -23.35 -12.88 -18.34
CA ILE A 192 -21.95 -12.67 -18.76
C ILE A 192 -21.70 -11.19 -19.04
N LYS A 193 -22.53 -10.53 -19.86
CA LYS A 193 -22.35 -9.11 -20.20
C LYS A 193 -22.44 -8.20 -18.98
N ARG A 194 -23.34 -8.48 -18.04
CA ARG A 194 -23.47 -7.73 -16.78
C ARG A 194 -22.21 -7.86 -15.92
N LEU A 195 -21.75 -9.09 -15.67
CA LEU A 195 -20.50 -9.34 -14.93
C LEU A 195 -19.28 -8.72 -15.63
N GLU A 196 -19.20 -8.79 -16.96
CA GLU A 196 -18.16 -8.08 -17.73
C GLU A 196 -18.22 -6.57 -17.49
N GLY A 197 -19.41 -5.96 -17.49
CA GLY A 197 -19.59 -4.53 -17.17
C GLY A 197 -19.06 -4.15 -15.80
N ILE A 198 -19.38 -4.93 -14.76
CA ILE A 198 -18.90 -4.71 -13.39
C ILE A 198 -17.37 -4.80 -13.34
N PHE A 199 -16.77 -5.81 -13.98
CA PHE A 199 -15.31 -5.97 -13.96
C PHE A 199 -14.59 -4.90 -14.78
N LEU A 200 -15.21 -4.39 -15.85
CA LEU A 200 -14.71 -3.22 -16.57
C LEU A 200 -14.77 -1.95 -15.72
N ALA A 201 -15.81 -1.76 -14.92
CA ALA A 201 -15.93 -0.63 -13.99
C ALA A 201 -14.83 -0.68 -12.91
N ILE A 202 -14.61 -1.85 -12.29
CA ILE A 202 -13.50 -2.09 -11.35
C ILE A 202 -12.15 -1.77 -12.01
N SER A 203 -11.91 -2.32 -13.21
CA SER A 203 -10.65 -2.09 -13.94
C SER A 203 -10.43 -0.60 -14.24
N SER A 204 -11.50 0.13 -14.59
CA SER A 204 -11.43 1.58 -14.86
C SER A 204 -11.12 2.38 -13.61
N ARG A 205 -11.75 2.05 -12.47
CA ARG A 205 -11.46 2.68 -11.17
C ARG A 205 -10.01 2.45 -10.74
N ASP A 206 -9.53 1.22 -10.86
CA ASP A 206 -8.17 0.86 -10.47
C ASP A 206 -7.14 1.57 -11.36
N LEU A 207 -7.38 1.63 -12.68
CA LEU A 207 -6.59 2.45 -13.60
C LEU A 207 -6.48 3.91 -13.17
N LYS A 208 -7.60 4.54 -12.79
CA LYS A 208 -7.60 5.92 -12.30
C LYS A 208 -6.78 6.06 -11.01
N SER A 209 -6.94 5.10 -10.08
CA SER A 209 -6.23 5.10 -8.80
C SER A 209 -4.72 4.96 -8.98
N TYR A 210 -4.26 4.05 -9.85
CA TYR A 210 -2.84 3.90 -10.17
C TYR A 210 -2.26 5.11 -10.91
N ASN A 211 -3.02 5.72 -11.84
CA ASN A 211 -2.58 6.95 -12.49
C ASN A 211 -2.41 8.09 -11.47
N LEU A 212 -3.33 8.23 -10.52
CA LEU A 212 -3.20 9.21 -9.45
C LEU A 212 -2.00 8.90 -8.54
N ALA A 213 -1.77 7.63 -8.22
CA ALA A 213 -0.60 7.21 -7.47
C ALA A 213 0.71 7.56 -8.19
N ILE A 214 0.77 7.38 -9.52
CA ILE A 214 1.94 7.78 -10.33
C ILE A 214 2.18 9.30 -10.22
N VAL A 215 1.13 10.12 -10.26
CA VAL A 215 1.26 11.57 -10.06
C VAL A 215 1.81 11.88 -8.68
N GLU A 216 1.23 11.31 -7.62
CA GLU A 216 1.67 11.51 -6.23
C GLU A 216 3.13 11.06 -5.99
N LEU A 217 3.52 9.92 -6.57
CA LEU A 217 4.90 9.43 -6.53
C LEU A 217 5.86 10.40 -7.21
N ASN A 218 5.52 10.91 -8.39
CA ASN A 218 6.34 11.88 -9.11
C ASN A 218 6.46 13.23 -8.38
N GLU A 219 5.37 13.71 -7.78
CA GLU A 219 5.40 14.89 -6.92
C GLU A 219 6.33 14.68 -5.73
N ARG A 220 6.26 13.53 -5.07
CA ARG A 220 7.17 13.18 -3.96
C ARG A 220 8.62 13.12 -4.42
N ILE A 221 8.90 12.49 -5.57
CA ILE A 221 10.25 12.47 -6.16
C ILE A 221 10.76 13.89 -6.41
N SER A 222 9.92 14.77 -6.96
CA SER A 222 10.28 16.18 -7.19
C SER A 222 10.57 16.92 -5.89
N ARG A 223 9.72 16.74 -4.86
CA ARG A 223 9.93 17.32 -3.52
C ARG A 223 11.23 16.84 -2.88
N ILE A 224 11.53 15.54 -2.97
CA ILE A 224 12.78 14.97 -2.46
C ILE A 224 14.00 15.63 -3.12
N LYS A 225 13.97 15.84 -4.44
CA LYS A 225 15.07 16.52 -5.15
C LYS A 225 15.29 17.94 -4.63
N ILE A 226 14.21 18.71 -4.51
CA ILE A 226 14.24 20.10 -4.01
C ILE A 226 14.72 20.15 -2.56
N GLU A 227 14.23 19.27 -1.69
CA GLU A 227 14.63 19.25 -0.28
C GLU A 227 16.07 18.76 -0.11
N LYS A 228 16.55 17.83 -0.93
CA LYS A 228 17.96 17.42 -0.95
C LYS A 228 18.89 18.59 -1.25
N GLU A 229 18.56 19.47 -2.19
CA GLU A 229 19.34 20.68 -2.47
C GLU A 229 19.41 21.61 -1.25
N LYS A 230 18.26 21.87 -0.61
CA LYS A 230 18.20 22.68 0.63
C LYS A 230 18.99 22.05 1.78
N LEU A 231 18.94 20.73 1.91
CA LEU A 231 19.71 19.99 2.91
C LEU A 231 21.21 20.07 2.63
N ASN A 232 21.65 20.01 1.38
CA ASN A 232 23.07 20.23 1.04
C ASN A 232 23.51 21.65 1.42
N GLU A 233 22.70 22.67 1.15
CA GLU A 233 23.01 24.05 1.59
C GLU A 233 23.08 24.15 3.13
N ALA A 234 22.16 23.49 3.83
CA ALA A 234 22.18 23.42 5.29
C ALA A 234 23.44 22.72 5.81
N PHE A 235 23.84 21.61 5.18
CA PHE A 235 25.04 20.86 5.53
C PHE A 235 26.29 21.76 5.48
N GLU A 236 26.50 22.47 4.37
CA GLU A 236 27.63 23.40 4.22
C GLU A 236 27.60 24.53 5.25
N LYS A 237 26.41 25.10 5.51
CA LYS A 237 26.27 26.19 6.49
C LYS A 237 26.54 25.74 7.92
N ILE A 238 26.02 24.59 8.35
CA ILE A 238 26.22 24.09 9.72
C ILE A 238 27.70 23.93 10.05
N GLN A 239 28.53 23.52 9.08
CA GLN A 239 29.98 23.39 9.27
C GLN A 239 30.65 24.71 9.69
N THR A 240 30.05 25.85 9.38
CA THR A 240 30.56 27.18 9.71
C THR A 240 30.17 27.68 11.10
N PHE A 241 29.21 27.02 11.78
CA PHE A 241 28.63 27.53 13.04
C PHE A 241 29.48 27.21 14.28
N GLY A 242 30.47 26.32 14.16
CA GLY A 242 31.25 25.83 15.29
C GLY A 242 30.53 24.72 16.09
N LEU A 243 31.19 24.21 17.14
CA LEU A 243 30.76 23.01 17.87
C LEU A 243 30.16 23.28 19.26
N ASP A 244 29.88 24.53 19.58
CA ASP A 244 29.25 24.92 20.85
C ASP A 244 28.09 25.87 20.58
N TYR A 245 26.86 25.40 20.80
CA TYR A 245 25.64 26.15 20.54
C TYR A 245 25.61 27.49 21.29
N ASN A 246 26.13 27.54 22.51
CA ASN A 246 26.12 28.75 23.34
C ASN A 246 27.09 29.82 22.82
N MET A 247 28.04 29.44 21.96
CA MET A 247 28.99 30.35 21.31
C MET A 247 28.51 30.81 19.92
N MET A 248 27.39 30.26 19.44
CA MET A 248 26.76 30.69 18.19
C MET A 248 26.03 32.02 18.38
N THR A 249 25.98 32.83 17.33
CA THR A 249 25.11 34.01 17.28
C THR A 249 23.63 33.61 17.30
N GLU A 250 22.75 34.52 17.73
CA GLU A 250 21.30 34.28 17.70
C GLU A 250 20.79 33.89 16.31
N ALA A 251 21.34 34.50 15.25
CA ALA A 251 21.01 34.17 13.86
C ALA A 251 21.39 32.72 13.52
N GLN A 252 22.60 32.27 13.89
CA GLN A 252 23.02 30.89 13.69
C GLN A 252 22.18 29.91 14.50
N GLN A 253 21.83 30.25 15.75
CA GLN A 253 20.96 29.44 16.60
C GLN A 253 19.55 29.27 16.02
N TYR A 254 18.99 30.34 15.43
CA TYR A 254 17.70 30.32 14.75
C TYR A 254 17.77 29.52 13.45
N GLU A 255 18.80 29.74 12.63
CA GLU A 255 19.01 29.01 11.38
C GLU A 255 19.22 27.51 11.63
N LEU A 256 19.98 27.13 12.66
CA LEU A 256 20.13 25.74 13.08
C LEU A 256 18.78 25.11 13.47
N GLY A 257 17.91 25.85 14.17
CA GLY A 257 16.54 25.42 14.47
C GLY A 257 15.69 25.23 13.20
N SER A 258 15.87 26.08 12.20
CA SER A 258 15.18 25.92 10.91
C SER A 258 15.60 24.65 10.16
N TYR A 259 16.87 24.24 10.29
CA TYR A 259 17.36 22.99 9.70
C TYR A 259 16.82 21.75 10.40
N VAL A 260 16.58 21.81 11.71
CA VAL A 260 15.87 20.72 12.42
C VAL A 260 14.46 20.54 11.83
N ASN A 261 13.74 21.64 11.57
CA ASN A 261 12.42 21.57 10.95
C ASN A 261 12.48 21.02 9.51
N LEU A 262 13.50 21.41 8.74
CA LEU A 262 13.73 20.88 7.39
C LEU A 262 14.03 19.37 7.44
N MET A 263 14.90 18.92 8.36
CA MET A 263 15.17 17.48 8.56
C MET A 263 13.90 16.71 8.94
N LEU A 264 13.04 17.29 9.78
CA LEU A 264 11.77 16.71 10.14
C LEU A 264 10.85 16.56 8.92
N SER A 265 10.65 17.63 8.13
CA SER A 265 9.81 17.57 6.93
C SER A 265 10.34 16.59 5.89
N SER A 266 11.65 16.59 5.67
CA SER A 266 12.33 15.68 4.74
C SER A 266 12.22 14.22 5.18
N THR A 267 12.30 13.95 6.48
CA THR A 267 12.09 12.59 7.01
C THR A 267 10.67 12.10 6.76
N GLN A 268 9.66 12.97 6.77
CA GLN A 268 8.30 12.58 6.38
C GLN A 268 8.22 12.15 4.91
N LEU A 269 9.08 12.67 4.03
CA LEU A 269 9.18 12.20 2.64
C LEU A 269 9.80 10.80 2.52
N LEU A 270 10.33 10.20 3.60
CA LEU A 270 10.73 8.79 3.62
C LEU A 270 9.55 7.88 3.98
N ILE A 271 8.67 8.32 4.87
CA ILE A 271 7.68 7.45 5.51
C ILE A 271 6.23 7.68 5.11
N ASN A 272 5.87 8.85 4.58
CA ASN A 272 4.47 9.16 4.26
C ASN A 272 3.87 8.13 3.29
N PRO A 273 2.61 7.72 3.46
CA PRO A 273 1.95 6.81 2.53
C PRO A 273 1.68 7.50 1.19
N ILE A 274 1.44 6.70 0.14
CA ILE A 274 0.92 7.18 -1.14
C ILE A 274 -0.59 6.90 -1.15
N LYS A 275 -1.41 7.93 -1.02
CA LYS A 275 -2.87 7.82 -0.89
C LYS A 275 -3.50 7.04 -2.03
N GLY A 276 -2.99 7.20 -3.25
CA GLY A 276 -3.46 6.45 -4.42
C GLY A 276 -3.32 4.92 -4.26
N LEU A 277 -2.37 4.46 -3.46
CA LEU A 277 -2.05 3.04 -3.24
C LEU A 277 -2.68 2.47 -1.95
N LEU A 278 -3.31 3.30 -1.12
CA LEU A 278 -3.98 2.86 0.10
C LEU A 278 -5.33 2.18 -0.21
N PRO A 279 -5.70 1.15 0.58
CA PRO A 279 -7.05 0.58 0.59
C PRO A 279 -8.11 1.67 0.77
N LYS A 280 -9.28 1.47 0.15
CA LYS A 280 -10.41 2.41 0.19
C LYS A 280 -11.38 2.13 1.33
N PHE A 281 -11.35 0.91 1.85
CA PHE A 281 -12.13 0.50 3.01
C PHE A 281 -11.21 -0.25 3.97
N VAL A 282 -11.00 0.31 5.17
CA VAL A 282 -10.12 -0.29 6.17
C VAL A 282 -10.93 -0.74 7.39
N GLU A 283 -10.25 -1.43 8.29
CA GLU A 283 -10.84 -1.90 9.54
C GLU A 283 -11.53 -0.78 10.34
N ASP A 284 -10.91 0.40 10.43
CA ASP A 284 -11.49 1.51 11.19
C ASP A 284 -12.83 1.97 10.60
N ASP A 285 -13.00 1.92 9.27
CA ASP A 285 -14.28 2.18 8.61
C ASP A 285 -15.33 1.14 9.03
N TYR A 286 -14.95 -0.14 9.11
CA TYR A 286 -15.82 -1.23 9.56
C TYR A 286 -16.21 -1.08 11.03
N ILE A 287 -15.27 -0.77 11.91
CA ILE A 287 -15.50 -0.56 13.35
C ILE A 287 -16.48 0.61 13.54
N LEU A 288 -16.28 1.70 12.80
CA LEU A 288 -17.14 2.87 12.86
C LEU A 288 -18.58 2.55 12.43
N TRP A 289 -18.73 1.87 11.28
CA TRP A 289 -20.04 1.39 10.81
C TRP A 289 -20.72 0.50 11.85
N LYS A 290 -20.00 -0.50 12.38
CA LYS A 290 -20.52 -1.44 13.38
C LYS A 290 -20.98 -0.73 14.66
N GLY A 291 -20.21 0.26 15.11
CA GLY A 291 -20.56 1.08 16.27
C GLY A 291 -21.84 1.89 16.07
N SER A 292 -22.08 2.38 14.85
CA SER A 292 -23.25 3.20 14.54
C SER A 292 -24.58 2.42 14.50
N GLU A 293 -24.53 1.13 14.17
CA GLU A 293 -25.71 0.28 13.97
C GLU A 293 -26.16 -0.47 15.25
N GLY A 294 -25.41 -0.39 16.36
CA GLY A 294 -25.71 -1.16 17.58
C GLY A 294 -25.69 -2.69 17.39
N ARG A 295 -25.12 -3.19 16.29
CA ARG A 295 -25.12 -4.62 15.90
C ARG A 295 -24.06 -5.40 16.67
N THR A 296 -24.48 -6.37 17.49
CA THR A 296 -23.57 -7.28 18.23
C THR A 296 -23.37 -8.64 17.54
N ASN A 297 -22.10 -9.04 17.48
CA ASN A 297 -21.52 -10.39 17.30
C ASN A 297 -21.65 -11.22 16.01
N ILE A 298 -22.66 -11.10 15.15
CA ILE A 298 -22.79 -12.04 13.99
C ILE A 298 -21.79 -11.72 12.85
N TYR A 299 -21.38 -10.47 12.68
CA TYR A 299 -20.61 -10.03 11.51
C TYR A 299 -19.07 -10.14 11.66
N ASN A 300 -18.57 -10.49 12.85
CA ASN A 300 -17.13 -10.59 13.09
C ASN A 300 -16.49 -11.77 12.34
N GLU A 301 -17.23 -12.87 12.16
CA GLU A 301 -16.71 -14.09 11.52
C GLU A 301 -16.33 -13.86 10.05
N TYR A 302 -17.06 -12.99 9.35
CA TYR A 302 -16.87 -12.72 7.92
C TYR A 302 -16.26 -11.35 7.63
N LYS A 303 -15.73 -10.68 8.65
CA LYS A 303 -15.24 -9.31 8.49
C LYS A 303 -14.15 -9.18 7.43
N ASP A 304 -13.17 -10.09 7.40
CA ASP A 304 -12.09 -10.03 6.40
C ASP A 304 -12.63 -10.14 4.98
N VAL A 305 -13.64 -10.99 4.80
CA VAL A 305 -14.37 -11.13 3.53
C VAL A 305 -15.09 -9.83 3.18
N ILE A 306 -15.74 -9.20 4.17
CA ILE A 306 -16.41 -7.92 4.02
C ILE A 306 -15.41 -6.83 3.63
N ILE A 307 -14.28 -6.67 4.33
CA ILE A 307 -13.26 -5.66 4.03
C ILE A 307 -12.65 -5.88 2.64
N PHE A 308 -12.29 -7.13 2.32
CA PHE A 308 -11.72 -7.47 1.01
C PHE A 308 -12.69 -7.14 -0.14
N LEU A 309 -13.95 -7.59 -0.03
CA LEU A 309 -14.94 -7.35 -1.08
C LEU A 309 -15.43 -5.89 -1.09
N SER A 310 -15.39 -5.18 0.04
CA SER A 310 -15.68 -3.74 0.09
C SER A 310 -14.63 -2.95 -0.68
N ASN A 311 -13.33 -3.25 -0.50
CA ASN A 311 -12.29 -2.66 -1.35
C ASN A 311 -12.49 -3.00 -2.83
N LEU A 312 -12.85 -4.24 -3.13
CA LEU A 312 -13.08 -4.67 -4.50
C LEU A 312 -14.25 -3.90 -5.15
N LEU A 313 -15.32 -3.65 -4.41
CA LEU A 313 -16.56 -3.05 -4.91
C LEU A 313 -16.71 -1.55 -4.57
N TYR A 314 -15.70 -0.94 -3.98
CA TYR A 314 -15.69 0.48 -3.64
C TYR A 314 -15.92 1.37 -4.87
N MET A 315 -16.88 2.30 -4.79
CA MET A 315 -17.35 3.16 -5.87
C MET A 315 -17.82 2.41 -7.13
N ILE A 316 -18.31 1.17 -6.98
CA ILE A 316 -18.95 0.42 -8.05
C ILE A 316 -20.45 0.41 -7.80
N GLU A 317 -21.21 1.01 -8.73
CA GLU A 317 -22.67 0.98 -8.69
C GLU A 317 -23.16 -0.43 -9.02
N LEU A 318 -24.02 -0.97 -8.15
CA LEU A 318 -24.56 -2.32 -8.26
C LEU A 318 -26.05 -2.28 -7.96
N ASP A 319 -26.85 -2.93 -8.81
CA ASP A 319 -28.25 -3.23 -8.49
C ASP A 319 -28.43 -4.62 -7.85
N ASP A 320 -29.67 -4.95 -7.44
CA ASP A 320 -29.97 -6.23 -6.79
C ASP A 320 -29.66 -7.46 -7.66
N GLN A 321 -29.80 -7.32 -8.98
CA GLN A 321 -29.47 -8.41 -9.89
C GLN A 321 -27.94 -8.55 -10.03
N ASP A 322 -27.18 -7.46 -10.02
CA ASP A 322 -25.71 -7.47 -10.01
C ASP A 322 -25.18 -8.09 -8.73
N LYS A 323 -25.74 -7.71 -7.57
CA LYS A 323 -25.46 -8.33 -6.27
C LYS A 323 -25.64 -9.85 -6.32
N THR A 324 -26.78 -10.30 -6.84
CA THR A 324 -27.11 -11.73 -6.96
C THR A 324 -26.15 -12.46 -7.90
N LEU A 325 -25.77 -11.84 -9.02
CA LEU A 325 -24.81 -12.40 -9.97
C LEU A 325 -23.40 -12.50 -9.38
N LEU A 326 -22.91 -11.44 -8.72
CA LEU A 326 -21.62 -11.42 -8.04
C LEU A 326 -21.54 -12.48 -6.94
N TRP A 327 -22.56 -12.54 -6.07
CA TRP A 327 -22.67 -13.57 -5.04
C TRP A 327 -22.52 -14.98 -5.63
N ARG A 328 -23.32 -15.31 -6.65
CA ARG A 328 -23.27 -16.61 -7.32
C ARG A 328 -21.91 -16.87 -7.99
N SER A 329 -21.29 -15.83 -8.54
CA SER A 329 -19.99 -15.91 -9.20
C SER A 329 -18.90 -16.27 -8.18
N PHE A 330 -18.81 -15.54 -7.07
CA PHE A 330 -17.84 -15.78 -6.01
C PHE A 330 -18.08 -17.14 -5.35
N LYS A 331 -19.35 -17.47 -5.04
CA LYS A 331 -19.75 -18.76 -4.45
C LYS A 331 -19.42 -19.98 -5.32
N LYS A 332 -19.30 -19.81 -6.64
CA LYS A 332 -18.87 -20.88 -7.56
C LYS A 332 -17.36 -20.91 -7.78
N ASN A 333 -16.65 -19.84 -7.47
CA ASN A 333 -15.21 -19.73 -7.68
C ASN A 333 -14.42 -20.27 -6.48
N LYS A 334 -14.00 -21.53 -6.57
CA LYS A 334 -13.21 -22.19 -5.51
C LYS A 334 -11.91 -21.46 -5.17
N LYS A 335 -11.28 -20.76 -6.11
CA LYS A 335 -10.03 -20.02 -5.86
C LYS A 335 -10.29 -18.77 -5.01
N ILE A 336 -11.34 -18.00 -5.33
CA ILE A 336 -11.76 -16.83 -4.54
C ILE A 336 -12.23 -17.25 -3.15
N LEU A 337 -13.02 -18.32 -3.03
CA LEU A 337 -13.43 -18.84 -1.73
C LEU A 337 -12.23 -19.28 -0.88
N LYS A 338 -11.26 -19.97 -1.49
CA LYS A 338 -10.01 -20.34 -0.82
C LYS A 338 -9.21 -19.11 -0.38
N SER A 339 -9.23 -18.02 -1.16
CA SER A 339 -8.52 -16.80 -0.80
C SER A 339 -9.14 -16.03 0.34
N MET A 340 -10.46 -16.08 0.43
CA MET A 340 -11.21 -15.52 1.54
C MET A 340 -11.29 -16.48 2.74
N ARG A 341 -10.67 -17.67 2.64
CA ARG A 341 -10.74 -18.76 3.64
C ARG A 341 -12.16 -19.10 4.09
N ILE A 342 -13.12 -18.97 3.18
CA ILE A 342 -14.54 -19.22 3.46
C ILE A 342 -15.05 -20.37 2.60
N SER A 343 -15.83 -21.27 3.18
CA SER A 343 -16.46 -22.34 2.43
C SER A 343 -17.62 -21.81 1.57
N LYS A 344 -17.98 -22.61 0.56
CA LYS A 344 -19.17 -22.32 -0.26
C LYS A 344 -20.46 -22.25 0.57
N LYS A 345 -20.54 -22.98 1.69
CA LYS A 345 -21.73 -23.00 2.55
C LYS A 345 -21.82 -21.71 3.37
N GLU A 346 -20.69 -21.30 3.95
CA GLU A 346 -20.57 -20.07 4.76
C GLU A 346 -20.73 -18.80 3.93
N PHE A 347 -20.33 -18.79 2.65
CA PHE A 347 -20.52 -17.61 1.79
C PHE A 347 -21.98 -17.43 1.37
N ASP A 348 -22.78 -16.87 2.28
CA ASP A 348 -24.20 -16.55 2.14
C ASP A 348 -24.44 -15.19 1.46
N ILE A 349 -25.64 -14.99 0.90
CA ILE A 349 -25.98 -13.73 0.23
C ILE A 349 -26.04 -12.55 1.20
N ASN A 350 -26.36 -12.79 2.47
CA ASN A 350 -26.37 -11.77 3.52
C ASN A 350 -24.99 -11.10 3.72
N ILE A 351 -23.89 -11.79 3.35
CA ILE A 351 -22.55 -11.19 3.33
C ILE A 351 -22.48 -10.08 2.28
N MET A 352 -23.09 -10.27 1.12
CA MET A 352 -23.15 -9.24 0.07
C MET A 352 -24.03 -8.06 0.49
N ASP A 353 -25.16 -8.32 1.15
CA ASP A 353 -26.00 -7.24 1.70
C ASP A 353 -25.19 -6.40 2.71
N THR A 354 -24.43 -7.07 3.59
CA THR A 354 -23.53 -6.39 4.54
C THR A 354 -22.47 -5.54 3.83
N ILE A 355 -21.86 -6.07 2.75
CA ILE A 355 -20.86 -5.33 1.96
C ILE A 355 -21.46 -4.06 1.36
N LEU A 356 -22.69 -4.13 0.82
CA LEU A 356 -23.34 -2.95 0.27
C LEU A 356 -23.71 -1.93 1.36
N GLU A 357 -24.16 -2.39 2.53
CA GLU A 357 -24.45 -1.53 3.67
C GLU A 357 -23.21 -0.80 4.19
N VAL A 358 -22.07 -1.50 4.37
CA VAL A 358 -20.83 -0.85 4.84
C VAL A 358 -20.28 0.14 3.82
N LEU A 359 -20.41 -0.15 2.53
CA LEU A 359 -19.99 0.76 1.47
C LEU A 359 -20.90 1.99 1.41
N GLN A 360 -22.21 1.81 1.55
CA GLN A 360 -23.14 2.94 1.62
C GLN A 360 -22.84 3.84 2.81
N TYR A 361 -22.53 3.25 3.97
CA TYR A 361 -22.08 4.01 5.15
C TYR A 361 -20.78 4.77 4.85
N LYS A 362 -19.79 4.11 4.26
CA LYS A 362 -18.50 4.71 3.87
C LYS A 362 -18.72 5.95 2.99
N TYR A 363 -19.57 5.84 1.95
CA TYR A 363 -19.83 6.94 1.03
C TYR A 363 -20.57 8.13 1.67
N ILE A 364 -21.58 7.85 2.51
CA ILE A 364 -22.46 8.90 3.04
C ILE A 364 -21.85 9.58 4.27
N VAL A 365 -21.18 8.81 5.12
CA VAL A 365 -20.77 9.25 6.45
C VAL A 365 -19.30 9.60 6.53
N ILE A 366 -18.44 8.85 5.84
CA ILE A 366 -16.99 9.00 5.98
C ILE A 366 -16.42 9.80 4.80
N ASP A 367 -16.82 9.48 3.58
CA ASP A 367 -16.28 10.07 2.35
C ASP A 367 -17.27 11.04 1.70
N ARG A 368 -18.00 11.81 2.52
CA ARG A 368 -19.13 12.67 2.11
C ARG A 368 -18.80 13.69 1.00
N ASP A 369 -17.51 14.01 0.82
CA ASP A 369 -17.00 14.93 -0.22
C ASP A 369 -16.44 14.21 -1.47
N ALA A 370 -16.51 12.87 -1.52
CA ALA A 370 -15.98 12.03 -2.61
C ALA A 370 -17.06 11.47 -3.56
N VAL A 371 -18.34 11.71 -3.24
CA VAL A 371 -19.53 11.40 -4.05
C VAL A 371 -20.10 12.70 -4.60
#